data_AF-A0A6F9CP98-F1
#
_entry.id   AF-A0A6F9CP98-F1
#
_cell.length_a   1.000
_cell.length_b   1.000
_cell.length_c   1.000
_cell.angle_alpha   90.00
_cell.angle_beta   90.00
_cell.angle_gamma   90.00
#
_symmetry.space_group_name_H-M   'P 1'
#
loop_
_entity.id
_entity.type
_entity.pdbx_description
1 polymer ?
#
loop_
_entity_poly.entity_id
_entity_poly.type
_entity_poly.pdbx_seq_one_letter_code
_entity_poly.pdbx_strand_id
1 'polypeptide(L)'
;MADLEVKLYKNAREREKFDNMAELFAVVKTLQALEKAYIKDCVTPNEYTAACSRLLVQYKAAFKQVQGSDVGSIDDFCRKYRLDCPLAMERIKEDRPITIKDDKGNLNRCIADIVSLFITVMDKLRLEIRAMDEVKWLTTLSSMSASDELDDSQVRQMLFDLESAYNAFNRFLHSS
;
A
#
# COMPACT_ATOMS: atom_id res chain seq x y z
N MET A 1 -46.30 -38.12 -8.31
CA MET A 1 -44.95 -37.71 -8.75
C MET A 1 -44.18 -37.42 -7.46
N ALA A 2 -43.15 -38.21 -7.13
CA ALA A 2 -42.42 -38.01 -5.88
C ALA A 2 -41.54 -36.76 -6.00
N ASP A 3 -41.68 -35.83 -5.07
CA ASP A 3 -40.87 -34.62 -4.97
C ASP A 3 -39.49 -35.01 -4.44
N LEU A 4 -38.56 -35.30 -5.35
CA LEU A 4 -37.18 -35.65 -5.02
C LEU A 4 -36.42 -34.37 -4.63
N GLU A 5 -35.96 -34.32 -3.39
CA GLU A 5 -35.14 -33.21 -2.88
C GLU A 5 -33.87 -33.03 -3.73
N VAL A 6 -33.70 -31.83 -4.28
CA VAL A 6 -32.54 -31.49 -5.12
C VAL A 6 -31.35 -31.16 -4.22
N LYS A 7 -30.26 -31.92 -4.37
CA LYS A 7 -29.00 -31.68 -3.64
C LYS A 7 -28.14 -30.65 -4.36
N LEU A 8 -27.53 -29.75 -3.59
CA LEU A 8 -26.63 -28.72 -4.10
C LEU A 8 -25.37 -29.31 -4.75
N TYR A 9 -24.86 -30.42 -4.22
CA TYR A 9 -23.68 -31.13 -4.74
C TYR A 9 -23.94 -32.64 -4.83
N LYS A 10 -23.22 -33.29 -5.75
CA LYS A 10 -23.28 -34.74 -5.98
C LYS A 10 -21.97 -35.45 -5.62
N ASN A 11 -20.88 -34.71 -5.44
CA ASN A 11 -19.56 -35.25 -5.13
C ASN A 11 -18.73 -34.30 -4.23
N ALA A 12 -17.62 -34.81 -3.70
CA ALA A 12 -16.76 -34.06 -2.78
C ALA A 12 -16.17 -32.79 -3.39
N ARG A 13 -15.81 -32.82 -4.68
CA ARG A 13 -15.24 -31.67 -5.41
C ARG A 13 -16.26 -30.55 -5.57
N GLU A 14 -17.50 -30.88 -5.91
CA GLU A 14 -18.60 -29.91 -5.97
C GLU A 14 -18.88 -29.31 -4.60
N ARG A 15 -18.87 -30.12 -3.54
CA ARG A 15 -19.06 -29.64 -2.16
C ARG A 15 -18.00 -28.59 -1.80
N GLU A 16 -16.72 -28.92 -1.99
CA GLU A 16 -15.61 -27.98 -1.73
C GLU A 16 -15.73 -26.69 -2.55
N LYS A 17 -16.13 -26.80 -3.82
CA LYS A 17 -16.41 -25.62 -4.66
C LYS A 17 -17.50 -24.73 -4.04
N PHE A 18 -18.61 -25.31 -3.58
CA PHE A 18 -19.69 -24.56 -2.95
C PHE A 18 -19.29 -24.00 -1.58
N ASP A 19 -18.47 -24.71 -0.81
CA ASP A 19 -17.93 -24.22 0.47
C ASP A 19 -17.07 -22.96 0.24
N ASN A 20 -16.18 -22.99 -0.75
CA ASN A 20 -15.36 -21.82 -1.12
C ASN A 20 -16.21 -20.64 -1.60
N MET A 21 -17.25 -20.92 -2.39
CA MET A 21 -18.19 -19.88 -2.84
C MET A 21 -19.00 -19.30 -1.68
N ALA A 22 -19.41 -20.12 -0.71
CA ALA A 22 -20.12 -19.68 0.47
C ALA A 22 -19.23 -18.78 1.35
N GLU A 23 -17.94 -19.12 1.48
CA GLU A 23 -16.97 -18.30 2.21
C GLU A 23 -16.79 -16.93 1.54
N LEU A 24 -16.57 -16.89 0.22
CA LEU A 24 -16.48 -15.62 -0.52
C LEU A 24 -17.75 -14.77 -0.35
N PHE A 25 -18.93 -15.39 -0.47
CA PHE A 25 -20.21 -14.71 -0.27
C PHE A 25 -20.30 -14.10 1.14
N ALA A 26 -19.93 -14.88 2.16
CA ALA A 26 -19.98 -14.46 3.56
C ALA A 26 -19.03 -13.30 3.83
N VAL A 27 -17.79 -13.36 3.34
CA VAL A 27 -16.80 -12.29 3.50
C VAL A 27 -17.31 -10.98 2.88
N VAL A 28 -17.82 -11.02 1.65
CA VAL A 28 -18.33 -9.82 0.96
C VAL A 28 -19.56 -9.24 1.67
N LYS A 29 -20.49 -10.08 2.15
CA LYS A 29 -21.64 -9.62 2.94
C LYS A 29 -21.22 -9.04 4.29
N THR A 30 -20.20 -9.61 4.92
CA THR A 30 -19.65 -9.11 6.18
C THR A 30 -18.99 -7.76 5.98
N LEU A 31 -18.21 -7.58 4.92
CA LEU A 31 -17.63 -6.28 4.56
C LEU A 31 -18.73 -5.24 4.31
N GLN A 32 -19.79 -5.59 3.58
CA GLN A 32 -20.94 -4.71 3.36
C GLN A 32 -21.62 -4.30 4.68
N ALA A 33 -21.76 -5.23 5.63
CA ALA A 33 -22.34 -4.95 6.93
C ALA A 33 -21.44 -4.04 7.77
N LEU A 34 -20.12 -4.26 7.74
CA LEU A 34 -19.14 -3.42 8.42
C LEU A 34 -19.17 -1.98 7.89
N GLU A 35 -19.21 -1.79 6.56
CA GLU A 35 -19.34 -0.47 5.95
C GLU A 35 -20.61 0.25 6.43
N LYS A 36 -21.76 -0.44 6.47
CA LYS A 36 -23.01 0.12 6.99
C LYS A 36 -22.92 0.47 8.47
N ALA A 37 -22.26 -0.36 9.27
CA ALA A 37 -22.10 -0.12 10.71
C ALA A 37 -21.23 1.12 10.96
N TYR A 38 -20.17 1.31 10.16
CA TYR A 38 -19.32 2.49 10.23
C TYR A 38 -20.05 3.76 9.80
N ILE A 39 -20.82 3.73 8.70
CA ILE A 39 -21.65 4.88 8.26
C ILE A 39 -22.68 5.28 9.33
N LYS A 40 -23.18 4.31 10.10
CA LYS A 40 -24.12 4.53 11.21
C LYS A 40 -23.44 4.87 12.53
N ASP A 41 -22.14 5.12 12.53
CA ASP A 41 -21.34 5.47 13.72
C ASP A 41 -21.46 4.45 14.86
N CYS A 42 -21.65 3.17 14.50
CA CYS A 42 -21.78 2.07 15.46
C CYS A 42 -20.44 1.42 15.80
N VAL A 43 -19.36 1.80 15.12
CA VAL A 43 -18.01 1.23 15.24
C VAL A 43 -16.99 2.37 15.18
N THR A 44 -16.01 2.36 16.07
CA THR A 44 -14.99 3.41 16.09
C THR A 44 -14.06 3.33 14.86
N PRO A 45 -13.41 4.44 14.45
CA PRO A 45 -12.49 4.42 13.31
C PRO A 45 -11.37 3.38 13.42
N ASN A 46 -10.81 3.16 14.61
CA ASN A 46 -9.72 2.22 14.82
C ASN A 46 -10.19 0.76 14.66
N GLU A 47 -11.32 0.41 15.27
CA GLU A 47 -11.91 -0.93 15.15
C GLU A 47 -12.33 -1.22 13.71
N TYR A 48 -12.98 -0.26 13.06
CA TYR A 48 -13.36 -0.35 11.65
C TYR A 48 -12.14 -0.59 10.77
N THR A 49 -11.09 0.22 10.91
CA THR A 49 -9.88 0.13 10.08
C THR A 49 -9.24 -1.24 10.21
N ALA A 50 -9.08 -1.74 11.43
CA ALA A 50 -8.50 -3.05 11.68
C ALA A 50 -9.37 -4.19 11.12
N ALA A 51 -10.71 -4.12 11.29
CA ALA A 51 -11.63 -5.13 10.79
C ALA A 51 -11.71 -5.14 9.25
N CYS A 52 -11.81 -3.96 8.63
CA CYS A 52 -11.87 -3.78 7.18
C CYS A 52 -10.60 -4.32 6.51
N SER A 53 -9.42 -3.96 7.03
CA SER A 53 -8.14 -4.48 6.52
C SER A 53 -8.06 -6.01 6.58
N ARG A 54 -8.52 -6.64 7.67
CA ARG A 54 -8.56 -8.11 7.76
C ARG A 54 -9.54 -8.73 6.75
N LEU A 55 -10.73 -8.15 6.61
CA LEU A 55 -11.74 -8.63 5.66
C LEU A 55 -11.28 -8.49 4.20
N LEU A 56 -10.54 -7.43 3.85
CA LEU A 56 -9.97 -7.26 2.51
C LEU A 56 -8.91 -8.34 2.20
N VAL A 57 -8.07 -8.68 3.17
CA VAL A 57 -7.11 -9.79 3.04
C VAL A 57 -7.83 -11.14 2.88
N GLN A 58 -8.85 -11.40 3.72
CA GLN A 58 -9.67 -12.60 3.63
C GLN A 58 -10.41 -12.69 2.29
N TYR A 59 -10.94 -11.56 1.80
CA TYR A 59 -11.59 -11.47 0.50
C TYR A 59 -10.65 -11.90 -0.63
N LYS A 60 -9.41 -11.39 -0.65
CA LYS A 60 -8.43 -11.78 -1.69
C LYS A 60 -8.16 -13.28 -1.68
N ALA A 61 -8.00 -13.85 -0.49
CA ALA A 61 -7.77 -15.29 -0.34
C ALA A 61 -8.99 -16.13 -0.76
N ALA A 62 -10.19 -15.73 -0.34
CA ALA A 62 -11.44 -16.41 -0.72
C ALA A 62 -11.72 -16.29 -2.22
N PHE A 63 -11.54 -15.12 -2.80
CA PHE A 63 -11.73 -14.89 -4.23
C PHE A 63 -10.77 -15.73 -5.07
N LYS A 64 -9.50 -15.84 -4.65
CA LYS A 64 -8.51 -16.69 -5.34
C LYS A 64 -8.90 -18.17 -5.36
N GLN A 65 -9.63 -18.66 -4.36
CA GLN A 65 -10.12 -20.05 -4.33
C GLN A 65 -11.35 -20.28 -5.22
N VAL A 66 -12.10 -19.22 -5.52
CA VAL A 66 -13.32 -19.27 -6.36
C VAL A 66 -13.01 -18.90 -7.81
N GLN A 67 -11.98 -18.10 -8.05
CA GLN A 67 -11.59 -17.61 -9.36
C GLN A 67 -11.24 -18.78 -10.30
N GLY A 68 -11.83 -18.78 -11.49
CA GLY A 68 -11.66 -19.85 -12.46
C GLY A 68 -12.53 -19.64 -13.70
N SER A 69 -12.80 -20.72 -14.44
CA SER A 69 -13.55 -20.66 -15.70
C SER A 69 -14.96 -20.07 -15.56
N ASP A 70 -15.60 -20.26 -14.40
CA ASP A 70 -17.01 -19.89 -14.17
C ASP A 70 -17.17 -18.50 -13.53
N VAL A 71 -16.10 -17.94 -12.97
CA VAL A 71 -16.05 -16.67 -12.23
C VAL A 71 -14.72 -16.00 -12.54
N GLY A 72 -14.74 -15.09 -13.52
CA GLY A 72 -13.55 -14.33 -13.93
C GLY A 72 -13.26 -13.14 -13.01
N SER A 73 -14.33 -12.46 -12.60
CA SER A 73 -14.28 -11.29 -11.72
C SER A 73 -15.24 -11.40 -10.54
N ILE A 74 -15.03 -10.56 -9.53
CA ILE A 74 -15.97 -10.43 -8.41
C ILE A 74 -17.34 -9.91 -8.87
N ASP A 75 -17.39 -9.06 -9.90
CA ASP A 75 -18.65 -8.58 -10.49
C ASP A 75 -19.47 -9.73 -11.10
N ASP A 76 -18.81 -10.71 -11.73
CA ASP A 76 -19.48 -11.89 -12.26
C ASP A 76 -20.08 -12.75 -11.15
N PHE A 77 -19.34 -12.92 -10.05
CA PHE A 77 -19.84 -13.62 -8.86
C PHE A 77 -21.06 -12.90 -8.27
N CYS A 78 -20.97 -11.58 -8.08
CA CYS A 78 -22.07 -10.78 -7.54
C CYS A 78 -23.31 -10.84 -8.43
N ARG A 79 -23.15 -10.79 -9.76
CA ARG A 79 -24.26 -10.93 -10.71
C ARG A 79 -24.90 -12.32 -10.64
N LYS A 80 -24.08 -13.38 -10.62
CA LYS A 80 -24.53 -14.78 -10.59
C LYS A 80 -25.32 -15.13 -9.33
N TYR A 81 -24.86 -14.65 -8.17
CA TYR A 81 -25.48 -14.94 -6.88
C TYR A 81 -26.37 -13.81 -6.34
N ARG A 82 -26.64 -12.78 -7.15
CA ARG A 82 -27.47 -11.61 -6.80
C ARG A 82 -26.98 -10.91 -5.53
N LEU A 83 -25.66 -10.73 -5.43
CA LEU A 83 -25.01 -10.12 -4.29
C LEU A 83 -24.99 -8.59 -4.42
N ASP A 84 -26.03 -7.94 -3.92
CA ASP A 84 -26.09 -6.47 -3.87
C ASP A 84 -25.31 -5.94 -2.66
N CYS A 85 -24.07 -5.49 -2.90
CA CYS A 85 -23.11 -5.03 -1.90
C CYS A 85 -22.26 -3.83 -2.40
N PRO A 86 -22.88 -2.68 -2.76
CA PRO A 86 -22.17 -1.57 -3.41
C PRO A 86 -21.05 -0.96 -2.56
N LEU A 87 -21.18 -0.96 -1.22
CA LEU A 87 -20.16 -0.40 -0.33
C LEU A 87 -18.94 -1.30 -0.26
N ALA A 88 -19.16 -2.61 -0.14
CA ALA A 88 -18.09 -3.60 -0.19
C ALA A 88 -17.34 -3.54 -1.53
N MET A 89 -18.06 -3.36 -2.64
CA MET A 89 -17.43 -3.23 -3.96
C MET A 89 -16.49 -2.04 -4.06
N GLU A 90 -16.88 -0.87 -3.54
CA GLU A 90 -16.01 0.30 -3.50
C GLU A 90 -14.75 0.05 -2.65
N ARG A 91 -14.88 -0.64 -1.51
CA ARG A 91 -13.71 -0.99 -0.68
C ARG A 91 -12.79 -2.00 -1.35
N ILE A 92 -13.35 -3.00 -2.01
CA ILE A 92 -12.61 -4.01 -2.77
C ILE A 92 -11.83 -3.35 -3.92
N LYS A 93 -12.46 -2.40 -4.62
CA LYS A 93 -11.85 -1.66 -5.72
C LYS A 93 -10.70 -0.77 -5.27
N GLU A 94 -10.87 -0.07 -4.16
CA GLU A 94 -9.84 0.80 -3.58
C GLU A 94 -8.75 0.03 -2.81
N ASP A 95 -9.04 -1.21 -2.44
CA ASP A 95 -8.19 -2.11 -1.66
C ASP A 95 -7.69 -1.50 -0.34
N ARG A 96 -8.49 -0.60 0.26
CA ARG A 96 -8.19 0.02 1.57
C ARG A 96 -9.45 0.50 2.31
N PRO A 97 -9.41 0.53 3.66
CA PRO A 97 -10.46 1.16 4.46
C PRO A 97 -10.67 2.64 4.11
N ILE A 98 -11.88 3.17 4.27
CA ILE A 98 -12.19 4.57 3.93
C ILE A 98 -11.44 5.60 4.78
N THR A 99 -10.99 5.19 5.97
CA THR A 99 -10.19 5.98 6.91
C THR A 99 -8.76 6.23 6.43
N ILE A 100 -8.24 5.39 5.53
CA ILE A 100 -6.89 5.49 5.00
C ILE A 100 -6.92 6.28 3.68
N LYS A 101 -6.39 7.51 3.73
CA LYS A 101 -6.17 8.33 2.53
C LYS A 101 -4.86 7.92 1.85
N ASP A 102 -4.76 8.19 0.55
CA ASP A 102 -3.54 7.93 -0.19
C ASP A 102 -2.44 8.91 0.26
N ASP A 103 -1.45 8.40 1.00
CA ASP A 103 -0.28 9.17 1.43
C ASP A 103 0.84 9.22 0.38
N LYS A 104 0.63 8.68 -0.83
CA LYS A 104 1.65 8.77 -1.90
C LYS A 104 1.99 10.23 -2.25
N GLY A 105 1.02 11.13 -2.16
CA GLY A 105 1.26 12.58 -2.28
C GLY A 105 2.10 13.16 -1.12
N ASN A 106 1.93 12.62 0.09
CA ASN A 106 2.69 13.02 1.28
C ASN A 106 4.13 12.49 1.25
N LEU A 107 4.38 11.29 0.72
CA LEU A 107 5.75 10.77 0.59
C LEU A 107 6.59 11.65 -0.33
N ASN A 108 6.09 11.96 -1.52
CA ASN A 108 6.79 12.83 -2.47
C ASN A 108 6.99 14.25 -1.92
N ARG A 109 6.03 14.75 -1.14
CA ARG A 109 6.15 16.03 -0.43
C ARG A 109 7.20 15.98 0.67
N CYS A 110 7.23 14.92 1.49
CA CYS A 110 8.26 14.73 2.51
C CYS A 110 9.66 14.59 1.90
N ILE A 111 9.80 13.89 0.77
CA ILE A 111 11.06 13.81 0.03
C ILE A 111 11.48 15.22 -0.43
N ALA A 112 10.56 16.01 -1.00
CA ALA A 112 10.85 17.37 -1.43
C ALA A 112 11.24 18.29 -0.26
N ASP A 113 10.57 18.18 0.88
CA ASP A 113 10.86 18.96 2.09
C ASP A 113 12.25 18.60 2.66
N ILE A 114 12.58 17.30 2.74
CA ILE A 114 13.90 16.83 3.19
C ILE A 114 15.00 17.31 2.24
N VAL A 115 14.80 17.20 0.93
CA VAL A 115 15.75 17.67 -0.09
C VAL A 115 15.92 19.19 0.00
N SER A 116 14.82 19.95 0.19
CA SER A 116 14.87 21.40 0.34
C SER A 116 15.64 21.83 1.59
N LEU A 117 15.42 21.15 2.73
CA LEU A 117 16.19 21.39 3.95
C LEU A 117 17.67 21.06 3.74
N PHE A 118 17.97 19.95 3.06
CA PHE A 118 19.35 19.55 2.78
C PHE A 118 20.06 20.57 1.89
N ILE A 119 19.44 21.01 0.79
CA ILE A 119 19.97 22.08 -0.07
C ILE A 119 20.16 23.36 0.73
N THR A 120 19.19 23.74 1.57
CA THR A 120 19.27 24.97 2.37
C THR A 120 20.42 24.93 3.37
N VAL A 121 20.61 23.80 4.06
CA VAL A 121 21.73 23.60 4.99
C VAL A 121 23.05 23.61 4.22
N MET A 122 23.12 22.92 3.08
CA MET A 122 24.29 22.91 2.20
C MET A 122 24.65 24.31 1.69
N ASP A 123 23.68 25.11 1.24
CA ASP A 123 23.91 26.47 0.75
C ASP A 123 24.38 27.40 1.87
N LYS A 124 23.84 27.23 3.09
CA LYS A 124 24.28 27.98 4.28
C LYS A 124 25.71 27.60 4.68
N LEU A 125 26.08 26.33 4.59
CA LEU A 125 27.44 25.85 4.84
C LEU A 125 28.41 26.23 3.72
N ARG A 126 27.97 26.24 2.46
CA ARG A 126 28.73 26.65 1.26
C ARG A 126 29.09 28.12 1.23
N LEU A 127 28.20 28.98 1.73
CA LEU A 127 28.50 30.40 1.89
C LEU A 127 29.69 30.64 2.84
N GLU A 128 29.99 29.68 3.73
CA GLU A 128 31.13 29.73 4.64
C GLU A 128 32.32 28.83 4.20
N ILE A 129 32.10 27.76 3.40
CA ILE A 129 33.13 26.77 3.06
C ILE A 129 33.30 26.69 1.52
N ARG A 130 34.20 27.51 0.99
CA ARG A 130 34.67 27.45 -0.40
C ARG A 130 35.75 26.38 -0.56
N ALA A 131 35.45 25.16 -1.03
CA ALA A 131 36.48 24.26 -1.60
C ALA A 131 35.92 23.11 -2.46
N MET A 132 35.93 23.31 -3.79
CA MET A 132 36.13 22.39 -4.93
C MET A 132 35.46 20.99 -5.03
N ASP A 133 35.28 20.20 -3.96
CA ASP A 133 34.92 18.77 -4.07
C ASP A 133 33.40 18.50 -4.18
N GLU A 134 32.57 19.50 -3.89
CA GLU A 134 31.11 19.41 -3.88
C GLU A 134 30.44 19.40 -5.27
N VAL A 135 31.15 19.73 -6.33
CA VAL A 135 30.59 19.76 -7.70
C VAL A 135 30.28 18.34 -8.18
N LYS A 136 31.00 17.33 -7.68
CA LYS A 136 30.94 15.96 -8.20
C LYS A 136 29.57 15.30 -7.97
N TRP A 137 29.10 15.17 -6.72
CA TRP A 137 27.86 14.45 -6.43
C TRP A 137 26.60 15.17 -6.88
N LEU A 138 26.59 16.51 -6.82
CA LEU A 138 25.48 17.29 -7.38
C LEU A 138 25.36 17.13 -8.88
N THR A 139 26.49 17.11 -9.60
CA THR A 139 26.48 16.87 -11.06
C THR A 139 26.03 15.44 -11.35
N THR A 140 26.51 14.45 -10.60
CA THR A 140 26.10 13.05 -10.78
C THR A 140 24.60 12.86 -10.57
N LEU A 141 24.06 13.30 -9.43
CA LEU A 141 22.64 13.09 -9.09
C LEU A 141 21.67 13.92 -9.95
N SER A 142 22.07 15.11 -10.38
CA SER A 142 21.25 15.91 -11.31
C SER A 142 21.25 15.37 -12.74
N SER A 143 22.25 14.57 -13.11
CA SER A 143 22.33 13.93 -14.42
C SER A 143 21.61 12.58 -14.50
N MET A 144 21.18 12.04 -13.35
CA MET A 144 20.47 10.77 -13.25
C MET A 144 18.97 10.95 -13.55
N SER A 145 18.39 9.99 -14.25
CA SER A 145 16.94 9.91 -14.41
C SER A 145 16.29 9.40 -13.11
N ALA A 146 14.99 9.63 -12.96
CA ALA A 146 14.27 9.24 -11.73
C ALA A 146 14.23 7.73 -11.48
N SER A 147 14.57 6.90 -12.47
CA SER A 147 14.66 5.43 -12.37
C SER A 147 16.08 4.93 -12.12
N ASP A 148 17.09 5.80 -12.18
CA ASP A 148 18.48 5.38 -12.00
C ASP A 148 18.80 5.26 -10.52
N GLU A 149 19.44 4.14 -10.15
CA GLU A 149 19.93 3.89 -8.81
C GLU A 149 21.44 4.05 -8.76
N LEU A 150 21.95 4.51 -7.61
CA LEU A 150 23.39 4.50 -7.35
C LEU A 150 23.85 3.06 -7.16
N ASP A 151 25.00 2.71 -7.74
CA ASP A 151 25.61 1.41 -7.50
C ASP A 151 26.24 1.31 -6.10
N ASP A 152 26.49 0.09 -5.63
CA ASP A 152 27.06 -0.16 -4.30
C ASP A 152 28.39 0.54 -4.03
N SER A 153 29.17 0.84 -5.08
CA SER A 153 30.44 1.56 -4.97
C SER A 153 30.18 3.05 -4.77
N GLN A 154 29.26 3.62 -5.54
CA GLN A 154 28.83 5.01 -5.44
C GLN A 154 28.18 5.29 -4.08
N VAL A 155 27.33 4.39 -3.59
CA VAL A 155 26.71 4.49 -2.26
C VAL A 155 27.77 4.52 -1.17
N ARG A 156 28.74 3.59 -1.21
CA ARG A 156 29.84 3.54 -0.23
C ARG A 156 30.70 4.79 -0.26
N GLN A 157 31.01 5.31 -1.45
CA GLN A 157 31.80 6.53 -1.60
C GLN A 157 31.03 7.77 -1.09
N MET A 158 29.74 7.88 -1.41
CA MET A 158 28.90 8.99 -0.95
C MET A 158 28.76 9.02 0.57
N LEU A 159 28.59 7.85 1.20
CA LEU A 159 28.58 7.73 2.66
C LEU A 159 29.89 8.18 3.29
N PHE A 160 31.03 7.73 2.76
CA PHE A 160 32.35 8.14 3.24
C PHE A 160 32.54 9.66 3.12
N ASP A 161 32.17 10.24 1.99
CA ASP A 161 32.31 11.68 1.74
C ASP A 161 31.42 12.50 2.70
N LEU A 162 30.20 12.03 2.99
CA LEU A 162 29.27 12.65 3.96
C LEU A 162 29.80 12.56 5.40
N GLU A 163 30.29 11.39 5.83
CA GLU A 163 30.89 11.23 7.15
C GLU A 163 32.14 12.10 7.32
N SER A 164 32.95 12.21 6.27
CA SER A 164 34.13 13.09 6.26
C SER A 164 33.74 14.56 6.42
N ALA A 165 32.70 15.02 5.70
CA ALA A 165 32.19 16.39 5.79
C ALA A 165 31.60 16.70 7.16
N TYR A 166 30.77 15.81 7.72
CA TYR A 166 30.22 15.94 9.06
C TYR A 166 31.32 16.03 10.13
N ASN A 167 32.32 15.16 10.05
CA ASN A 167 33.46 15.19 10.98
C ASN A 167 34.30 16.46 10.81
N ALA A 168 34.48 16.96 9.58
CA ALA A 168 35.15 18.23 9.35
C ALA A 168 34.39 19.42 9.96
N PHE A 169 33.07 19.44 9.82
CA PHE A 169 32.20 20.45 10.43
C PHE A 169 32.24 20.40 11.96
N ASN A 170 32.14 19.21 12.56
CA ASN A 170 32.28 19.06 14.01
C ASN A 170 33.67 19.50 14.50
N ARG A 171 34.74 19.18 13.77
CA ARG A 171 36.07 19.69 14.10
C ARG A 171 36.13 21.22 14.08
N PHE A 172 35.51 21.85 13.08
CA PHE A 172 35.43 23.31 12.98
C PHE A 172 34.69 23.94 14.17
N LEU A 173 33.55 23.37 14.55
CA LEU A 173 32.77 23.80 15.72
C LEU A 173 33.56 23.65 17.03
N HIS A 174 34.39 22.62 17.13
CA HIS A 174 35.22 22.37 18.33
C HIS A 174 36.58 23.07 18.31
N SER A 175 36.98 23.68 17.18
CA SER A 175 38.20 24.48 17.06
C SER A 175 37.98 25.99 17.15
N SER A 176 36.73 26.42 17.38
CA SER A 176 36.31 27.84 17.51
C SER A 176 36.00 28.21 18.95
#